data_AF-A0A7Y4R9D9-F1
#
_entry.id   AF-A0A7Y4R9D9-F1
#
_cell.length_a   1.000
_cell.length_b   1.000
_cell.length_c   1.000
_cell.angle_alpha   90.00
_cell.angle_beta   90.00
_cell.angle_gamma   90.00
#
_symmetry.space_group_name_H-M   'P 1'
#
loop_
_entity.id
_entity.type
_entity.pdbx_description
1 polymer ?
#
loop_
_entity_poly.entity_id
_entity_poly.type
_entity_poly.pdbx_seq_one_letter_code
_entity_poly.pdbx_strand_id
1 'polypeptide(L)'
;MTPVSDQSRVDEIVRLVEQYLSPHQPKDGSFKLTVIRGGIQEEDDWVYVTVRPEPESVRTYDYYGRLAEAESDLEEKESVKVLLVPAIPG
;
A
#
# COMPACT_ATOMS: atom_id res chain seq x y z
N MET A 1 11.34 8.74 -8.96
CA MET A 1 9.88 8.65 -8.66
C MET A 1 9.11 9.85 -9.22
N THR A 2 8.01 9.60 -9.93
CA THR A 2 7.11 10.63 -10.50
C THR A 2 5.67 10.41 -9.98
N PRO A 3 4.95 11.44 -9.51
CA PRO A 3 3.55 11.29 -9.13
C PRO A 3 2.70 10.79 -10.31
N VAL A 4 1.81 9.84 -10.05
CA VAL A 4 0.85 9.38 -11.07
C VAL A 4 -0.26 10.42 -11.21
N SER A 5 -0.33 11.08 -12.36
CA SER A 5 -1.33 12.14 -12.63
C SER A 5 -2.64 11.61 -13.22
N ASP A 6 -2.61 10.45 -13.87
CA ASP A 6 -3.79 9.81 -14.45
C ASP A 6 -4.68 9.23 -13.34
N GLN A 7 -5.88 9.77 -13.19
CA GLN A 7 -6.84 9.35 -12.15
C GLN A 7 -7.34 7.92 -12.37
N SER A 8 -7.52 7.47 -13.61
CA SER A 8 -7.96 6.09 -13.87
C SER A 8 -6.87 5.09 -13.47
N ARG A 9 -5.60 5.44 -13.69
CA ARG A 9 -4.47 4.62 -13.24
C ARG A 9 -4.34 4.61 -11.71
N VAL A 10 -4.50 5.77 -11.06
CA VAL A 10 -4.55 5.87 -9.60
C VAL A 10 -5.67 4.98 -9.03
N ASP A 11 -6.88 5.04 -9.58
CA ASP A 11 -8.02 4.25 -9.11
C ASP A 11 -7.78 2.74 -9.28
N GLU A 12 -7.17 2.32 -10.38
CA GLU A 12 -6.77 0.93 -10.63
C GLU A 12 -5.76 0.44 -9.57
N ILE A 13 -4.67 1.20 -9.35
CA ILE A 13 -3.64 0.86 -8.37
C ILE A 13 -4.23 0.77 -6.97
N VAL A 14 -5.05 1.75 -6.57
CA VAL A 14 -5.69 1.77 -5.25
C VAL A 14 -6.58 0.55 -5.08
N ARG A 15 -7.45 0.25 -6.05
CA ARG A 15 -8.34 -0.91 -5.98
C ARG A 15 -7.55 -2.21 -5.84
N LEU A 16 -6.47 -2.34 -6.60
CA LEU A 16 -5.62 -3.53 -6.56
C LEU A 16 -4.95 -3.65 -5.19
N VAL A 17 -4.26 -2.62 -4.73
CA VAL A 17 -3.61 -2.65 -3.42
C VAL A 17 -4.60 -2.91 -2.29
N GLU A 18 -5.78 -2.29 -2.30
CA GLU A 18 -6.80 -2.54 -1.27
C GLU A 18 -7.32 -3.98 -1.28
N GLN A 19 -7.54 -4.57 -2.46
CA GLN A 19 -7.93 -5.97 -2.61
C GLN A 19 -6.90 -6.91 -1.97
N TYR A 20 -5.62 -6.64 -2.19
CA TYR A 20 -4.51 -7.47 -1.72
C TYR A 20 -4.11 -7.17 -0.27
N LEU A 21 -4.35 -5.96 0.21
CA LEU A 21 -4.12 -5.59 1.60
C LEU A 21 -5.23 -6.09 2.54
N SER A 22 -6.46 -6.27 2.02
CA SER A 22 -7.64 -6.67 2.81
C SER A 22 -7.45 -7.99 3.59
N PRO A 23 -6.93 -9.09 3.01
CA PRO A 23 -6.69 -10.34 3.74
C PRO A 23 -5.66 -10.21 4.87
N HIS A 24 -4.76 -9.23 4.75
CA HIS A 24 -3.63 -9.00 5.64
C HIS A 24 -3.93 -7.96 6.73
N GLN A 25 -5.16 -7.45 6.80
CA GLN A 25 -5.59 -6.57 7.88
C GLN A 25 -5.54 -7.30 9.24
N PRO A 26 -5.26 -6.59 10.35
CA PRO A 26 -5.39 -7.14 11.69
C PRO A 26 -6.81 -7.65 11.97
N LYS A 27 -6.94 -8.93 12.31
CA LYS A 27 -8.24 -9.58 12.57
C LYS A 27 -8.89 -9.12 13.88
N ASP A 28 -8.10 -8.58 14.80
CA ASP A 28 -8.54 -8.05 16.08
C ASP A 28 -9.06 -6.60 15.99
N GLY A 29 -8.93 -5.96 14.81
CA GLY A 29 -9.32 -4.57 14.60
C GLY A 29 -8.45 -3.56 15.34
N SER A 30 -7.25 -3.96 15.79
CA SER A 30 -6.31 -3.08 16.50
C SER A 30 -5.91 -1.85 15.68
N PHE A 31 -5.82 -1.99 14.36
CA PHE A 31 -5.65 -0.90 13.41
C PHE A 31 -6.13 -1.29 12.02
N LYS A 32 -6.25 -0.29 11.15
CA LYS A 32 -6.54 -0.46 9.73
C LYS A 32 -5.45 0.16 8.87
N LEU A 33 -4.98 -0.57 7.87
CA LEU A 33 -4.07 -0.02 6.85
C LEU A 33 -4.88 0.54 5.69
N THR A 34 -4.56 1.78 5.29
CA THR A 34 -5.26 2.50 4.21
C THR A 34 -4.27 3.11 3.22
N VAL A 35 -4.62 3.09 1.94
CA VAL A 35 -3.81 3.67 0.86
C VAL A 35 -3.99 5.18 0.82
N ILE A 36 -2.88 5.92 0.74
CA ILE A 36 -2.90 7.37 0.50
C ILE A 36 -2.83 7.62 -1.01
N ARG A 37 -3.98 7.95 -1.62
CA ARG A 37 -4.10 8.22 -3.06
C ARG A 37 -3.07 9.22 -3.59
N GLY A 38 -2.81 10.31 -2.85
CA GLY A 38 -1.82 11.32 -3.22
C GLY A 38 -0.35 10.90 -3.04
N GLY A 39 -0.11 9.73 -2.43
CA GLY A 39 1.21 9.16 -2.19
C GLY A 39 1.57 8.04 -3.16
N ILE A 40 0.96 8.02 -4.35
CA ILE A 40 1.25 7.04 -5.40
C ILE A 40 2.23 7.65 -6.40
N GLN A 41 3.35 6.96 -6.61
CA GLN A 41 4.43 7.38 -7.50
C GLN A 41 4.90 6.20 -8.35
N GLU A 42 5.33 6.46 -9.57
CA GLU A 42 5.91 5.46 -10.47
C GLU A 42 7.38 5.80 -10.77
N GLU A 43 8.22 4.77 -10.88
CA GLU A 43 9.61 4.87 -11.34
C GLU A 43 10.00 3.58 -12.05
N ASP A 44 10.43 3.70 -13.30
CA ASP A 44 10.70 2.56 -14.19
C ASP A 44 9.51 1.58 -14.26
N ASP A 45 9.68 0.37 -13.73
CA ASP A 45 8.66 -0.68 -13.66
C ASP A 45 8.03 -0.83 -12.27
N TRP A 46 8.35 0.07 -11.33
CA TRP A 46 7.87 0.05 -9.96
C TRP A 46 6.77 1.08 -9.69
N VAL A 47 5.78 0.65 -8.91
CA VAL A 47 4.74 1.51 -8.34
C VAL A 47 4.94 1.61 -6.83
N TYR A 48 5.18 2.81 -6.33
CA TYR A 48 5.34 3.09 -4.91
C TYR A 48 4.03 3.64 -4.36
N VAL A 49 3.46 2.96 -3.37
CA VAL A 49 2.15 3.30 -2.83
C VAL A 49 2.29 3.57 -1.34
N THR A 50 2.02 4.82 -0.96
CA THR A 50 2.07 5.18 0.46
C THR A 50 0.86 4.59 1.22
N VAL A 51 1.12 3.91 2.33
CA VAL A 51 0.12 3.30 3.20
C VAL A 51 0.25 3.86 4.62
N ARG A 52 -0.87 4.18 5.25
CA ARG A 52 -0.92 4.63 6.65
C ARG A 52 -1.75 3.71 7.52
N PRO A 53 -1.36 3.53 8.80
CA PRO A 53 -2.23 2.92 9.79
C PRO A 53 -3.24 3.94 10.33
N GLU A 54 -4.40 3.45 10.72
CA GLU A 54 -5.38 4.17 11.53
C GLU A 54 -5.61 3.34 12.81
N PRO A 55 -5.27 3.86 14.01
CA PRO A 55 -4.73 5.20 14.27
C PRO A 55 -3.25 5.38 13.83
N GLU A 56 -2.83 6.61 13.56
CA GLU A 56 -1.46 6.92 13.10
C GLU A 56 -0.37 6.64 14.16
N SER A 57 -0.76 6.42 15.42
CA SER A 57 0.15 6.07 16.52
C SER A 57 0.69 4.63 16.46
N VAL A 58 0.16 3.80 15.56
CA VAL A 58 0.62 2.41 15.38
C VAL A 58 2.05 2.44 14.85
N ARG A 59 2.93 1.62 15.44
CA ARG A 59 4.34 1.66 15.07
C ARG A 59 4.54 0.89 13.78
N THR A 60 5.43 1.35 12.92
CA THR A 60 5.69 0.71 11.62
C THR A 60 6.01 -0.77 11.73
N TYR A 61 6.74 -1.20 12.77
CA TYR A 61 7.06 -2.62 12.96
C TYR A 61 5.82 -3.49 13.23
N ASP A 62 4.70 -2.92 13.72
CA ASP A 62 3.46 -3.66 14.00
C ASP A 62 2.74 -4.09 12.72
N TYR A 63 3.02 -3.43 11.59
CA TYR A 63 2.34 -3.70 10.31
C TYR A 63 3.26 -3.94 9.12
N TYR A 64 4.57 -3.79 9.27
CA TYR A 64 5.54 -4.00 8.18
C TYR A 64 5.41 -5.39 7.55
N GLY A 65 5.27 -6.46 8.36
CA GLY A 65 5.11 -7.82 7.84
C GLY A 65 3.86 -8.00 6.98
N ARG A 66 2.78 -7.29 7.31
CA ARG A 66 1.50 -7.32 6.56
C ARG A 66 1.63 -6.64 5.20
N LEU A 67 2.45 -5.59 5.11
CA LEU A 67 2.76 -4.94 3.84
C LEU A 67 3.58 -5.88 2.95
N ALA A 68 4.62 -6.51 3.49
CA ALA A 68 5.45 -7.44 2.74
C ALA A 68 4.66 -8.65 2.19
N GLU A 69 3.72 -9.19 2.98
CA GLU A 69 2.82 -10.25 2.52
C GLU A 69 1.90 -9.77 1.38
N ALA A 70 1.35 -8.57 1.47
CA ALA A 70 0.52 -7.97 0.42
C ALA A 70 1.32 -7.69 -0.88
N GLU A 71 2.55 -7.20 -0.76
CA GLU A 71 3.48 -6.98 -1.87
C GLU A 71 3.78 -8.29 -2.60
N SER A 72 4.06 -9.35 -1.84
CA SER A 72 4.37 -10.67 -2.40
C SER A 72 3.16 -11.22 -3.17
N ASP A 73 1.96 -11.11 -2.61
CA ASP A 73 0.73 -11.54 -3.29
C ASP A 73 0.45 -10.73 -4.58
N LEU A 74 0.72 -9.42 -4.57
CA LEU A 74 0.55 -8.54 -5.74
C LEU A 74 1.50 -8.94 -6.86
N GLU A 75 2.78 -9.16 -6.55
CA GLU A 75 3.78 -9.57 -7.53
C GLU A 75 3.45 -10.95 -8.13
N GLU A 76 3.11 -11.93 -7.28
CA GLU A 76 2.83 -13.29 -7.72
C GLU A 76 1.57 -13.41 -8.58
N LYS A 77 0.50 -12.67 -8.26
CA LYS A 77 -0.82 -12.87 -8.89
C LYS A 77 -1.12 -11.88 -10.01
N GLU A 78 -0.57 -10.67 -9.94
CA GLU A 78 -0.86 -9.60 -10.89
C GLU A 78 0.35 -9.26 -11.77
N SER A 79 1.55 -9.78 -11.46
CA SER A 79 2.81 -9.43 -12.14
C SER A 79 3.10 -7.92 -12.11
N VAL A 80 2.61 -7.21 -11.08
CA VAL A 80 2.85 -5.79 -10.86
C VAL A 80 3.87 -5.63 -9.74
N LYS A 81 4.95 -4.88 -9.99
CA LYS A 81 5.94 -4.55 -8.96
C LYS A 81 5.46 -3.36 -8.15
N VAL A 82 4.86 -3.64 -7.00
CA VAL A 82 4.38 -2.64 -6.06
C VAL A 82 5.26 -2.67 -4.81
N LEU A 83 5.67 -1.48 -4.35
CA LEU A 83 6.25 -1.30 -3.02
C LEU A 83 5.28 -0.48 -2.16
N LEU A 84 4.82 -1.05 -1.05
CA LEU A 84 3.95 -0.42 -0.08
C LEU A 84 4.80 0.33 0.95
N VAL A 85 4.84 1.64 0.82
CA VAL A 85 5.70 2.51 1.64
C VAL A 85 4.93 2.97 2.87
N PRO A 86 5.41 2.70 4.10
CA PRO A 86 4.82 3.29 5.29
C PRO A 86 4.85 4.81 5.25
N ALA A 87 3.73 5.46 5.56
CA ALA A 87 3.71 6.90 5.80
C ALA A 87 4.67 7.23 6.96
N ILE A 88 5.63 8.13 6.70
CA ILE A 88 6.49 8.66 7.75
C ILE A 88 5.66 9.69 8.53
N PRO A 89 5.50 9.57 9.86
CA PRO A 89 4.87 10.62 10.64
C PRO A 89 5.70 11.91 10.50
N GLY A 90 5.01 12.99 10.10
CA GLY A 90 5.59 14.33 9.99
C GLY A 90 5.87 14.99 11.34
#